data_AF-A0A9P6B907-F1
#
_entry.id   AF-A0A9P6B907-F1
#
_cell.length_a   1.000
_cell.length_b   1.000
_cell.length_c   1.000
_cell.angle_alpha   90.00
_cell.angle_beta   90.00
_cell.angle_gamma   90.00
#
_symmetry.space_group_name_H-M   'P 1'
#
loop_
_entity.id
_entity.type
_entity.pdbx_description
1 polymer ?
#
loop_
_entity_poly.entity_id
_entity_poly.type
_entity_poly.pdbx_seq_one_letter_code
_entity_poly.pdbx_strand_id
1 'polypeptide(L)'
;MQHDLAAKHPIWVLHSRCYLLYSSCLTVHHDESISEYDKGQFAVQAWLESERIVEILDMHTCGLERATLYLGRQVLFHTQNLVSSQYSRYIPHPNIGDHRFNSDKAVLWLSHQQHIAQNFLPALTRITGLNNNILATHPYLIFWFHDQLARYLNIWQQDRTLHIALHLCVQLLGPVEYLMTVFPSNYPRQKYEVLHQRLVDACIFAGIPPPSRPSYINQ
;
A
#
# COMPACT_ATOMS: atom_id res chain seq x y z
N MET A 1 4.11 -13.08 29.66
CA MET A 1 4.20 -11.64 29.38
C MET A 1 3.67 -11.28 27.97
N GLN A 2 4.04 -12.00 26.91
CA GLN A 2 3.58 -11.73 25.52
C GLN A 2 2.06 -11.87 25.31
N HIS A 3 1.40 -12.85 25.95
CA HIS A 3 -0.06 -13.06 25.85
C HIS A 3 -0.90 -11.90 26.43
N ASP A 4 -0.30 -11.10 27.31
CA ASP A 4 -0.96 -10.01 28.05
C ASP A 4 -0.97 -8.69 27.27
N LEU A 5 -0.03 -8.51 26.33
CA LEU A 5 0.04 -7.35 25.42
C LEU A 5 -0.99 -7.45 24.28
N ALA A 6 -1.16 -8.63 23.68
CA ALA A 6 -2.17 -8.85 22.64
C ALA A 6 -3.61 -8.74 23.17
N ALA A 7 -3.86 -9.18 24.41
CA ALA A 7 -5.16 -9.05 25.07
C ALA A 7 -5.53 -7.58 25.40
N LYS A 8 -4.53 -6.73 25.69
CA LYS A 8 -4.72 -5.30 25.97
C LYS A 8 -4.95 -4.45 24.71
N HIS A 9 -4.61 -4.97 23.53
CA HIS A 9 -4.75 -4.27 22.26
C HIS A 9 -5.60 -5.09 21.28
N PRO A 10 -6.94 -5.01 21.39
CA PRO A 10 -7.80 -5.72 20.45
C PRO A 10 -7.59 -5.20 19.03
N ILE A 11 -7.77 -6.07 18.04
CA ILE A 11 -7.38 -5.83 16.64
C ILE A 11 -7.97 -4.52 16.06
N TRP A 12 -9.21 -4.18 16.43
CA TRP A 12 -9.86 -2.94 15.99
C TRP A 12 -9.19 -1.67 16.55
N VAL A 13 -8.67 -1.70 17.78
CA VAL A 13 -7.88 -0.60 18.35
C VAL A 13 -6.57 -0.42 17.58
N LEU A 14 -5.93 -1.51 17.18
CA LEU A 14 -4.73 -1.45 16.34
C LEU A 14 -5.04 -0.85 14.97
N HIS A 15 -6.14 -1.25 14.32
CA HIS A 15 -6.59 -0.63 13.08
C HIS A 15 -6.83 0.87 13.24
N SER A 16 -7.58 1.30 14.25
CA SER A 16 -7.81 2.73 14.52
C SER A 16 -6.51 3.49 14.73
N ARG A 17 -5.54 2.91 15.45
CA ARG A 17 -4.20 3.52 15.63
C ARG A 17 -3.46 3.68 14.30
N CYS A 18 -3.53 2.68 13.41
CA CYS A 18 -2.93 2.78 12.08
C CYS A 18 -3.52 3.98 11.31
N TYR A 19 -4.84 4.08 11.25
CA TYR A 19 -5.54 5.14 10.51
C TYR A 19 -5.26 6.53 11.08
N LEU A 20 -5.28 6.67 12.41
CA LEU A 20 -4.95 7.93 13.07
C LEU A 20 -3.50 8.33 12.79
N LEU A 21 -2.57 7.39 12.89
CA LEU A 21 -1.16 7.63 12.60
C LEU A 21 -0.96 8.12 11.16
N TYR A 22 -1.58 7.45 10.18
CA TYR A 22 -1.51 7.86 8.78
C TYR A 22 -2.12 9.24 8.54
N SER A 23 -3.31 9.50 9.11
CA SER A 23 -3.97 10.80 9.00
C SER A 23 -3.10 11.91 9.60
N SER A 24 -2.50 11.69 10.78
CA SER A 24 -1.59 12.65 11.41
C SER A 24 -0.36 12.91 10.53
N CYS A 25 0.21 11.89 9.90
CA CYS A 25 1.31 12.08 8.95
C CYS A 25 0.90 12.93 7.75
N LEU A 26 -0.30 12.73 7.19
CA LEU A 26 -0.80 13.57 6.10
C LEU A 26 -1.04 15.03 6.54
N THR A 27 -1.63 15.24 7.71
CA THR A 27 -1.86 16.58 8.26
C THR A 27 -0.54 17.31 8.46
N VAL A 28 0.44 16.70 9.13
CA VAL A 28 1.75 17.31 9.37
C VAL A 28 2.51 17.55 8.06
N HIS A 29 2.35 16.68 7.07
CA HIS A 29 2.97 16.85 5.76
C HIS A 29 2.43 18.09 5.02
N HIS A 30 1.11 18.28 5.02
CA HIS A 30 0.47 19.40 4.33
C HIS A 30 0.46 20.72 5.11
N ASP A 31 0.79 20.70 6.40
CA ASP A 31 0.83 21.91 7.22
C ASP A 31 2.15 22.67 7.02
N GLU A 32 2.06 23.82 6.35
CA GLU A 32 3.19 24.73 6.10
C GLU A 32 3.63 25.52 7.34
N SER A 33 2.82 25.55 8.40
CA SER A 33 3.12 26.29 9.64
C SER A 33 4.09 25.55 10.58
N ILE A 34 4.25 24.23 10.41
CA ILE A 34 5.12 23.40 11.25
C ILE A 34 6.56 23.50 10.74
N SER A 35 7.51 23.72 11.66
CA SER A 35 8.92 23.80 11.31
C SER A 35 9.47 22.47 10.78
N GLU A 36 10.46 22.52 9.88
CA GLU A 36 11.12 21.33 9.36
C GLU A 36 11.77 20.46 10.44
N TYR A 37 12.20 21.07 11.54
CA TYR A 37 12.74 20.37 12.71
C TYR A 37 11.65 19.57 13.44
N ASP A 38 10.51 20.20 13.70
CA ASP A 38 9.38 19.54 14.38
C ASP A 38 8.76 18.44 13.52
N LYS A 39 8.67 18.68 12.20
CA LYS A 39 8.27 17.64 11.22
C LYS A 39 9.22 16.44 11.27
N GLY A 40 10.53 16.69 11.36
CA GLY A 40 11.53 15.64 11.51
C GLY A 40 11.37 14.83 12.80
N GLN A 41 11.15 15.49 13.94
CA GLN A 41 10.89 14.80 15.21
C GLN A 41 9.60 13.96 15.16
N PHE A 42 8.52 14.55 14.64
CA PHE A 42 7.25 13.85 14.45
C PHE A 42 7.42 12.60 13.59
N ALA A 43 8.18 12.70 12.50
CA ALA A 43 8.45 11.58 11.61
C ALA A 43 9.14 10.40 12.30
N VAL A 44 10.13 10.68 13.15
CA VAL A 44 10.82 9.65 13.94
C VAL A 44 9.85 8.95 14.90
N GLN A 45 8.98 9.72 15.58
CA GLN A 45 7.98 9.16 16.48
C GLN A 45 6.94 8.32 15.72
N ALA A 46 6.50 8.80 14.56
CA ALA A 46 5.55 8.08 13.72
C ALA A 46 6.15 6.76 13.20
N TRP A 47 7.44 6.75 12.87
CA TRP A 47 8.15 5.54 12.49
C TRP A 47 8.20 4.52 13.64
N LEU A 48 8.65 4.93 14.83
CA LEU A 48 8.74 4.04 16.00
C LEU A 48 7.37 3.48 16.41
N GLU A 49 6.33 4.30 16.35
CA GLU A 49 4.96 3.85 16.62
C GLU A 49 4.49 2.86 15.55
N SER A 50 4.84 3.06 14.28
CA SER A 50 4.49 2.11 13.22
C SER A 50 5.12 0.73 13.44
N GLU A 51 6.41 0.68 13.79
CA GLU A 51 7.13 -0.57 14.10
C GLU A 51 6.51 -1.28 15.30
N ARG A 52 6.17 -0.54 16.36
CA ARG A 52 5.49 -1.09 17.54
C ARG A 52 4.13 -1.71 17.17
N ILE A 53 3.34 -1.07 16.31
CA ILE A 53 2.05 -1.61 15.90
C ILE A 53 2.24 -2.89 15.07
N VAL A 54 3.26 -2.95 14.20
CA VAL A 54 3.62 -4.17 13.44
C VAL A 54 3.95 -5.32 14.39
N GLU A 55 4.82 -5.09 15.38
CA GLU A 55 5.17 -6.11 16.38
C GLU A 55 3.93 -6.64 17.12
N ILE A 56 2.99 -5.76 17.50
CA ILE A 56 1.76 -6.18 18.18
C ILE A 56 0.82 -6.94 17.24
N LEU A 57 0.74 -6.55 15.97
CA LEU A 57 -0.03 -7.27 14.96
C LEU A 57 0.55 -8.67 14.69
N ASP A 58 1.87 -8.83 14.67
CA ASP A 58 2.54 -10.13 14.50
C ASP A 58 2.26 -11.11 15.64
N MET A 59 1.90 -10.60 16.83
CA MET A 59 1.51 -11.43 17.97
C MET A 59 0.03 -11.86 17.94
N HIS A 60 -0.80 -11.29 17.06
CA HIS A 60 -2.21 -11.68 16.95
C HIS A 60 -2.36 -12.97 16.13
N THR A 61 -3.22 -13.86 16.60
CA THR A 61 -3.56 -15.14 15.91
C THR A 61 -5.07 -15.24 15.62
N CYS A 62 -5.82 -14.18 15.86
CA CYS A 62 -7.28 -14.20 15.75
C CYS A 62 -7.73 -14.31 14.28
N GLY A 63 -8.65 -15.22 13.97
CA GLY A 63 -9.10 -15.45 12.57
C GLY A 63 -9.76 -14.25 11.88
N LEU A 64 -10.12 -13.20 12.62
CA LEU A 64 -10.57 -11.90 12.08
C LEU A 64 -9.48 -11.25 11.21
N GLU A 65 -8.21 -11.48 11.53
CA GLU A 65 -7.08 -11.04 10.75
C GLU A 65 -7.26 -11.39 9.26
N ARG A 66 -7.75 -12.57 8.85
CA ARG A 66 -7.80 -12.91 7.41
C ARG A 66 -8.68 -11.96 6.57
N ALA A 67 -9.67 -11.30 7.16
CA ALA A 67 -10.52 -10.33 6.48
C ALA A 67 -10.07 -8.87 6.72
N THR A 68 -9.55 -8.54 7.91
CA THR A 68 -9.19 -7.15 8.28
C THR A 68 -7.69 -6.86 8.35
N LEU A 69 -6.80 -7.87 8.34
CA LEU A 69 -5.32 -7.79 8.35
C LEU A 69 -4.78 -6.71 7.43
N TYR A 70 -5.39 -6.68 6.26
CA TYR A 70 -4.94 -5.90 5.14
C TYR A 70 -5.05 -4.41 5.47
N LEU A 71 -6.12 -3.97 6.13
CA LEU A 71 -6.31 -2.54 6.37
C LEU A 71 -5.29 -1.97 7.37
N GLY A 72 -5.00 -2.69 8.45
CA GLY A 72 -4.04 -2.22 9.47
C GLY A 72 -2.61 -2.23 8.98
N ARG A 73 -2.15 -3.37 8.48
CA ARG A 73 -0.77 -3.51 7.98
C ARG A 73 -0.52 -2.67 6.74
N GLN A 74 -1.51 -2.52 5.85
CA GLN A 74 -1.36 -1.62 4.72
C GLN A 74 -1.26 -0.18 5.20
N VAL A 75 -2.13 0.30 6.08
CA VAL A 75 -2.06 1.70 6.55
C VAL A 75 -0.71 1.97 7.24
N LEU A 76 -0.19 1.03 8.02
CA LEU A 76 1.17 1.13 8.59
C LEU A 76 2.24 1.24 7.50
N PHE A 77 2.13 0.42 6.47
CA PHE A 77 3.01 0.49 5.33
C PHE A 77 2.94 1.86 4.61
N HIS A 78 1.75 2.44 4.41
CA HIS A 78 1.60 3.78 3.83
C HIS A 78 2.24 4.85 4.71
N THR A 79 2.01 4.78 6.03
CA THR A 79 2.67 5.64 7.02
C THR A 79 4.19 5.54 6.91
N GLN A 80 4.73 4.32 6.91
CA GLN A 80 6.17 4.07 6.82
C GLN A 80 6.78 4.63 5.53
N ASN A 81 6.07 4.54 4.41
CA ASN A 81 6.56 5.12 3.15
C ASN A 81 6.48 6.64 3.10
N LEU A 82 5.36 7.21 3.57
CA LEU A 82 5.21 8.66 3.66
C LEU A 82 6.31 9.24 4.53
N VAL A 83 6.52 8.64 5.71
CA VAL A 83 7.60 9.01 6.63
C VAL A 83 8.99 8.83 6.01
N SER A 84 9.25 7.69 5.36
CA SER A 84 10.55 7.42 4.72
C SER A 84 10.85 8.34 3.53
N SER A 85 9.85 8.66 2.70
CA SER A 85 10.03 9.51 1.52
C SER A 85 10.25 10.98 1.86
N GLN A 86 9.60 11.47 2.92
CA GLN A 86 9.62 12.88 3.29
C GLN A 86 10.73 13.21 4.31
N TYR A 87 11.09 12.25 5.15
CA TYR A 87 11.99 12.48 6.29
C TYR A 87 13.19 11.54 6.32
N SER A 88 13.57 10.98 5.16
CA SER A 88 14.80 10.17 4.99
C SER A 88 16.05 10.83 5.58
N ARG A 89 16.12 12.17 5.54
CA ARG A 89 17.19 13.01 6.11
C ARG A 89 17.24 13.06 7.64
N TYR A 90 16.18 12.65 8.35
CA TYR A 90 16.04 12.79 9.81
C TYR A 90 15.85 11.46 10.57
N ILE A 91 15.61 10.36 9.84
CA ILE A 91 15.43 9.04 10.45
C ILE A 91 16.82 8.38 10.54
N PRO A 92 17.28 7.97 11.73
CA PRO A 92 18.56 7.29 11.88
C PRO A 92 18.45 5.91 11.25
N HIS A 93 18.91 5.79 10.01
CA HIS A 93 19.12 4.51 9.36
C HIS A 93 20.61 4.17 9.43
N PRO A 94 21.01 3.01 9.97
CA PRO A 94 22.41 2.60 10.06
C PRO A 94 23.08 2.30 8.70
N ASN A 95 22.42 2.54 7.57
CA ASN A 95 22.92 2.23 6.22
C ASN A 95 22.52 3.29 5.17
N ILE A 96 22.60 4.58 5.51
CA ILE A 96 22.53 5.64 4.49
C ILE A 96 23.94 6.14 4.23
N GLY A 97 24.66 5.38 3.40
CA GLY A 97 25.56 6.01 2.44
C GLY A 97 24.69 6.57 1.31
N ASP A 98 24.73 7.89 1.15
CA ASP A 98 24.12 8.68 0.07
C ASP A 98 22.57 8.70 0.03
N HIS A 99 21.96 9.87 -0.16
CA HIS A 99 20.51 10.13 -0.12
C HIS A 99 19.76 9.58 -1.35
N ARG A 100 20.23 8.46 -1.91
CA ARG A 100 19.81 7.92 -3.19
C ARG A 100 19.06 6.63 -2.89
N PHE A 101 17.85 6.56 -3.44
CA PHE A 101 16.93 5.41 -3.41
C PHE A 101 17.62 4.06 -3.10
N ASN A 102 17.23 3.43 -1.99
CA ASN A 102 17.83 2.16 -1.56
C ASN A 102 17.18 0.99 -2.31
N SER A 103 17.77 0.61 -3.46
CA SER A 103 17.27 -0.46 -4.32
C SER A 103 17.13 -1.80 -3.59
N ASP A 104 18.04 -2.16 -2.67
CA ASP A 104 17.99 -3.43 -1.94
C ASP A 104 16.75 -3.54 -1.05
N LYS A 105 16.43 -2.46 -0.32
CA LYS A 105 15.19 -2.39 0.47
C LYS A 105 13.95 -2.41 -0.42
N ALA A 106 13.99 -1.74 -1.57
CA ALA A 106 12.88 -1.76 -2.51
C ALA A 106 12.63 -3.17 -3.06
N VAL A 107 13.68 -3.93 -3.39
CA VAL A 107 13.58 -5.33 -3.84
C VAL A 107 12.96 -6.20 -2.75
N LEU A 108 13.46 -6.11 -1.51
CA LEU A 108 12.92 -6.88 -0.38
C LEU A 108 11.43 -6.57 -0.18
N TRP A 109 11.07 -5.30 -0.24
CA TRP A 109 9.69 -4.88 -0.08
C TRP A 109 8.78 -5.38 -1.22
N LEU A 110 9.20 -5.19 -2.48
CA LEU A 110 8.44 -5.65 -3.65
C LEU A 110 8.26 -7.17 -3.63
N SER A 111 9.29 -7.91 -3.19
CA SER A 111 9.22 -9.37 -3.04
C SER A 111 8.18 -9.79 -2.00
N HIS A 112 8.11 -9.07 -0.87
CA HIS A 112 7.09 -9.29 0.14
C HIS A 112 5.68 -8.98 -0.40
N GLN A 113 5.51 -7.88 -1.15
CA GLN A 113 4.23 -7.55 -1.79
C GLN A 113 3.82 -8.59 -2.83
N GLN A 114 4.77 -9.12 -3.61
CA GLN A 114 4.49 -10.18 -4.57
C GLN A 114 4.01 -11.45 -3.86
N HIS A 115 4.65 -11.83 -2.76
CA HIS A 115 4.20 -12.96 -1.96
C HIS A 115 2.78 -12.73 -1.42
N ILE A 116 2.49 -11.54 -0.90
CA ILE A 116 1.15 -11.18 -0.46
C ILE A 116 0.15 -11.25 -1.62
N ALA A 117 0.47 -10.64 -2.76
CA ALA A 117 -0.40 -10.58 -3.93
C ALA A 117 -0.74 -11.98 -4.45
N GLN A 118 0.25 -12.86 -4.57
CA GLN A 118 0.08 -14.24 -5.03
C GLN A 118 -0.79 -15.08 -4.10
N ASN A 119 -0.70 -14.88 -2.78
CA ASN A 119 -1.48 -15.66 -1.82
C ASN A 119 -2.89 -15.08 -1.61
N PHE A 120 -3.07 -13.77 -1.77
CA PHE A 120 -4.29 -13.10 -1.35
C PHE A 120 -5.18 -12.61 -2.49
N LEU A 121 -4.62 -12.12 -3.60
CA LEU A 121 -5.44 -11.71 -4.75
C LEU A 121 -6.30 -12.85 -5.30
N PRO A 122 -5.81 -14.10 -5.37
CA PRO A 122 -6.67 -15.23 -5.71
C PRO A 122 -7.78 -15.45 -4.69
N ALA A 123 -7.55 -15.24 -3.39
CA ALA A 123 -8.60 -15.36 -2.38
C ALA A 123 -9.67 -14.27 -2.52
N LEU A 124 -9.29 -13.07 -2.94
CA LEU A 124 -10.22 -11.97 -3.23
C LEU A 124 -11.02 -12.17 -4.53
N THR A 125 -10.47 -12.90 -5.50
CA THR A 125 -11.05 -13.04 -6.86
C THR A 125 -11.70 -14.41 -7.13
N ARG A 126 -11.26 -15.48 -6.47
CA ARG A 126 -11.73 -16.86 -6.62
C ARG A 126 -12.98 -17.15 -5.76
N ILE A 127 -13.98 -16.28 -5.88
CA ILE A 127 -15.36 -16.58 -5.45
C ILE A 127 -16.24 -16.47 -6.69
N THR A 128 -15.95 -17.32 -7.66
CA THR A 128 -16.85 -17.63 -8.77
C THR A 128 -17.90 -18.60 -8.26
N GLY A 129 -19.01 -18.07 -7.72
CA GLY A 129 -20.27 -18.83 -7.64
C GLY A 129 -21.10 -18.76 -6.34
N LEU A 130 -20.63 -18.16 -5.23
CA LEU A 130 -21.42 -18.12 -3.98
C LEU A 130 -21.19 -16.80 -3.22
N ASN A 131 -22.17 -15.90 -3.28
CA ASN A 131 -22.61 -14.90 -2.29
C ASN A 131 -21.65 -14.13 -1.35
N ASN A 132 -20.32 -14.20 -1.46
CA ASN A 132 -19.39 -13.55 -0.51
C ASN A 132 -18.11 -13.03 -1.19
N ASN A 133 -18.20 -12.36 -2.35
CA ASN A 133 -17.03 -11.65 -2.87
C ASN A 133 -16.69 -10.46 -1.95
N ILE A 134 -15.60 -10.60 -1.18
CA ILE A 134 -15.14 -9.58 -0.22
C ILE A 134 -14.96 -8.23 -0.93
N LEU A 135 -14.50 -8.21 -2.18
CA LEU A 135 -14.35 -6.97 -2.96
C LEU A 135 -15.69 -6.25 -3.13
N ALA A 136 -16.76 -6.98 -3.48
CA ALA A 136 -18.09 -6.42 -3.68
C ALA A 136 -18.76 -5.88 -2.40
N THR A 137 -18.15 -6.08 -1.24
CA THR A 137 -18.62 -5.53 0.04
C THR A 137 -17.79 -4.35 0.55
N HIS A 138 -16.67 -4.04 -0.11
CA HIS A 138 -15.69 -3.04 0.37
C HIS A 138 -15.27 -2.07 -0.75
N PRO A 139 -16.14 -1.11 -1.13
CA PRO A 139 -15.89 -0.17 -2.24
C PRO A 139 -14.65 0.71 -2.03
N TYR A 140 -14.27 0.98 -0.78
CA TYR A 140 -13.09 1.79 -0.45
C TYR A 140 -11.77 1.15 -0.90
N LEU A 141 -11.75 -0.17 -1.16
CA LEU A 141 -10.55 -0.86 -1.65
C LEU A 141 -10.07 -0.35 -3.01
N ILE A 142 -10.95 0.28 -3.82
CA ILE A 142 -10.57 0.92 -5.08
C ILE A 142 -9.44 1.92 -4.87
N PHE A 143 -9.55 2.75 -3.84
CA PHE A 143 -8.53 3.76 -3.54
C PHE A 143 -7.22 3.15 -3.06
N TRP A 144 -7.31 2.05 -2.30
CA TRP A 144 -6.13 1.31 -1.88
C TRP A 144 -5.35 0.78 -3.07
N PHE A 145 -6.02 0.09 -3.99
CA PHE A 145 -5.36 -0.42 -5.19
C PHE A 145 -4.77 0.70 -6.06
N HIS A 146 -5.46 1.84 -6.20
CA HIS A 146 -4.90 3.01 -6.89
C HIS A 146 -3.61 3.52 -6.24
N ASP A 147 -3.52 3.53 -4.91
CA ASP A 147 -2.28 3.90 -4.23
C ASP A 147 -1.16 2.90 -4.53
N GLN A 148 -1.46 1.59 -4.49
CA GLN A 148 -0.47 0.56 -4.81
C GLN A 148 0.05 0.69 -6.25
N LEU A 149 -0.83 0.89 -7.22
CA LEU A 149 -0.46 1.13 -8.62
C LEU A 149 0.47 2.34 -8.76
N ALA A 150 0.11 3.47 -8.14
CA ALA A 150 0.94 4.67 -8.17
C ALA A 150 2.32 4.44 -7.54
N ARG A 151 2.38 3.72 -6.43
CA ARG A 151 3.60 3.47 -5.66
C ARG A 151 4.57 2.55 -6.39
N TYR A 152 4.09 1.42 -6.91
CA TYR A 152 4.91 0.52 -7.70
C TYR A 152 5.45 1.20 -8.97
N LEU A 153 4.63 2.01 -9.66
CA LEU A 153 5.08 2.80 -10.80
C LEU A 153 6.17 3.81 -10.40
N ASN A 154 6.00 4.51 -9.28
CA ASN A 154 7.00 5.47 -8.81
C ASN A 154 8.32 4.77 -8.45
N ILE A 155 8.27 3.59 -7.81
CA ILE A 155 9.46 2.79 -7.49
C ILE A 155 10.19 2.38 -8.78
N TRP A 156 9.46 1.89 -9.77
CA TRP A 156 10.05 1.55 -11.07
C TRP A 156 10.64 2.78 -11.80
N GLN A 157 10.02 3.95 -11.66
CA GLN A 157 10.57 5.19 -12.23
C GLN A 157 11.90 5.60 -11.58
N GLN A 158 12.10 5.32 -10.29
CA GLN A 158 13.37 5.56 -9.59
C GLN A 158 14.43 4.53 -10.00
N ASP A 159 14.04 3.26 -10.18
CA ASP A 159 14.93 2.19 -10.62
C ASP A 159 14.23 1.30 -11.66
N ARG A 160 14.59 1.54 -12.94
CA ARG A 160 13.95 0.89 -14.08
C ARG A 160 14.32 -0.59 -14.22
N THR A 161 15.26 -1.10 -13.41
CA THR A 161 15.61 -2.52 -13.37
C THR A 161 14.60 -3.35 -12.56
N LEU A 162 13.75 -2.70 -11.75
CA LEU A 162 12.79 -3.35 -10.85
C LEU A 162 11.49 -3.76 -11.58
N HIS A 163 11.61 -4.65 -12.57
CA HIS A 163 10.47 -5.16 -13.35
C HIS A 163 9.38 -5.82 -12.50
N ILE A 164 9.73 -6.34 -11.32
CA ILE A 164 8.78 -6.87 -10.33
C ILE A 164 7.68 -5.85 -9.97
N ALA A 165 7.99 -4.55 -9.94
CA ALA A 165 7.01 -3.50 -9.67
C ALA A 165 5.96 -3.40 -10.79
N LEU A 166 6.38 -3.51 -12.06
CA LEU A 166 5.44 -3.51 -13.20
C LEU A 166 4.57 -4.76 -13.21
N HIS A 167 5.13 -5.94 -12.90
CA HIS A 167 4.35 -7.17 -12.78
C HIS A 167 3.28 -7.07 -11.69
N LEU A 168 3.63 -6.51 -10.53
CA LEU A 168 2.68 -6.23 -9.45
C LEU A 168 1.56 -5.29 -9.91
N CYS A 169 1.88 -4.22 -10.62
CA CYS A 169 0.86 -3.33 -11.18
C CYS A 169 -0.14 -4.07 -12.07
N VAL A 170 0.36 -4.88 -13.02
CA VAL A 170 -0.49 -5.65 -13.94
C VAL A 170 -1.40 -6.62 -13.19
N GLN A 171 -0.90 -7.27 -12.13
CA GLN A 171 -1.71 -8.18 -11.30
C GLN A 171 -2.85 -7.48 -10.56
N LEU A 172 -2.69 -6.19 -10.22
CA LEU A 172 -3.72 -5.43 -9.51
C LEU A 172 -4.83 -4.89 -10.41
N LEU A 173 -4.65 -4.81 -11.72
CA LEU A 173 -5.65 -4.21 -12.61
C LEU A 173 -7.00 -4.95 -12.56
N GLY A 174 -6.99 -6.28 -12.58
CA GLY A 174 -8.22 -7.09 -12.57
C GLY A 174 -9.13 -6.79 -11.37
N PRO A 175 -8.63 -6.86 -10.12
CA PRO A 175 -9.40 -6.46 -8.94
C PRO A 175 -9.93 -5.03 -8.96
N VAL A 176 -9.17 -4.07 -9.50
CA VAL A 176 -9.57 -2.66 -9.58
C VAL A 176 -10.69 -2.46 -10.58
N GLU A 177 -10.53 -3.03 -11.77
CA GLU A 177 -11.55 -2.98 -12.82
C GLU A 177 -12.85 -3.62 -12.35
N TYR A 178 -12.77 -4.78 -11.69
CA TYR A 178 -13.93 -5.43 -11.09
C TYR A 178 -14.66 -4.51 -10.10
N LEU A 179 -13.93 -3.90 -9.17
CA LEU A 179 -14.53 -2.99 -8.19
C LEU A 179 -15.15 -1.74 -8.86
N MET A 180 -14.52 -1.20 -9.90
CA MET A 180 -15.09 -0.06 -10.65
C MET A 180 -16.32 -0.44 -11.49
N THR A 181 -16.46 -1.71 -11.88
CA THR A 181 -17.70 -2.23 -12.47
C THR A 181 -18.80 -2.38 -11.43
N VAL A 182 -18.48 -2.90 -10.23
CA VAL A 182 -19.46 -3.08 -9.14
C VAL A 182 -19.89 -1.74 -8.54
N PHE A 183 -18.97 -0.78 -8.42
CA PHE A 183 -19.19 0.53 -7.80
C PHE A 183 -18.89 1.67 -8.79
N PRO A 184 -19.78 1.92 -9.76
CA PRO A 184 -19.55 2.90 -10.80
C PRO A 184 -19.46 4.31 -10.22
N SER A 185 -18.30 4.94 -10.38
CA SER A 185 -18.07 6.33 -10.00
C SER A 185 -17.00 6.96 -10.89
N ASN A 186 -17.17 8.24 -11.23
CA ASN A 186 -16.28 8.94 -12.16
C ASN A 186 -14.91 9.25 -11.56
N TYR A 187 -14.86 9.56 -10.27
CA TYR A 187 -13.62 10.01 -9.62
C TYR A 187 -12.52 8.92 -9.57
N PRO A 188 -12.79 7.69 -9.09
CA PRO A 188 -11.78 6.62 -9.13
C PRO A 188 -11.41 6.23 -10.56
N ARG A 189 -12.37 6.24 -11.49
CA ARG A 189 -12.13 5.90 -12.91
C ARG A 189 -11.13 6.83 -13.57
N GLN A 190 -11.26 8.14 -13.39
CA GLN A 190 -10.30 9.11 -13.92
C GLN A 190 -8.88 8.87 -13.37
N LYS A 191 -8.77 8.61 -12.06
CA LYS A 191 -7.48 8.29 -11.43
C LYS A 191 -6.89 6.99 -11.99
N TYR A 192 -7.73 5.98 -12.21
CA TYR A 192 -7.33 4.72 -12.81
C TYR A 192 -6.79 4.90 -14.22
N GLU A 193 -7.49 5.64 -15.07
CA GLU A 193 -7.10 5.85 -16.48
C GLU A 193 -5.70 6.49 -16.59
N VAL A 194 -5.40 7.48 -15.74
CA VAL A 194 -4.06 8.09 -15.68
C VAL A 194 -3.00 7.06 -15.27
N LEU A 195 -3.29 6.22 -14.26
CA LEU A 195 -2.35 5.20 -13.78
C LEU A 195 -2.18 4.06 -14.79
N HIS A 196 -3.26 3.65 -15.45
CA HIS A 196 -3.26 2.62 -16.50
C HIS A 196 -2.41 3.07 -17.69
N GLN A 197 -2.60 4.30 -18.16
CA GLN A 197 -1.78 4.84 -19.25
C GLN A 197 -0.29 4.90 -18.88
N ARG A 198 0.04 5.39 -17.67
CA ARG A 198 1.43 5.39 -17.17
C ARG A 198 2.03 3.98 -17.13
N LEU A 199 1.24 2.98 -16.76
CA LEU A 199 1.67 1.58 -16.74
C LEU A 199 1.87 1.02 -18.14
N VAL A 200 0.99 1.32 -19.09
CA VAL A 200 1.14 0.94 -20.49
C VAL A 200 2.46 1.47 -21.04
N ASP A 201 2.73 2.77 -20.86
CA ASP A 201 3.96 3.40 -21.33
C ASP A 201 5.21 2.79 -20.68
N ALA A 202 5.15 2.51 -19.36
CA ALA A 202 6.23 1.86 -18.63
C ALA A 202 6.49 0.42 -19.10
N CYS A 203 5.45 -0.36 -19.36
CA CYS A 203 5.57 -1.72 -19.90
C CYS A 203 6.19 -1.70 -21.29
N ILE A 204 5.75 -0.81 -22.18
CA ILE A 204 6.33 -0.64 -23.52
C ILE A 204 7.81 -0.29 -23.41
N PHE A 205 8.18 0.67 -22.56
CA PHE A 205 9.57 1.04 -22.34
C PHE A 205 10.42 -0.14 -21.84
N ALA A 206 9.87 -0.94 -20.94
CA ALA A 206 10.53 -2.10 -20.35
C ALA A 206 10.55 -3.35 -21.25
N GLY A 207 9.91 -3.31 -22.43
CA GLY A 207 9.75 -4.48 -23.30
C GLY A 207 8.81 -5.55 -22.74
N ILE A 208 7.97 -5.20 -21.76
CA ILE A 208 6.95 -6.08 -21.17
C ILE A 208 5.65 -5.91 -21.95
N PRO A 209 4.89 -6.99 -22.23
CA PRO A 209 3.58 -6.88 -22.86
C PRO A 209 2.68 -5.90 -22.09
N PRO A 210 2.14 -4.85 -22.74
CA PRO A 210 1.28 -3.88 -22.06
C PRO A 210 -0.03 -4.55 -21.62
N PRO A 211 -0.61 -4.10 -20.49
CA PRO A 211 -1.91 -4.60 -20.06
C PRO A 211 -3.00 -4.30 -21.09
N SER A 212 -4.02 -5.16 -21.14
CA SER A 212 -5.18 -4.94 -21.99
C SER A 212 -5.92 -3.65 -21.63
N ARG A 213 -6.73 -3.15 -22.57
CA ARG A 213 -7.61 -2.01 -22.28
C ARG A 213 -8.57 -2.33 -21.14
N PRO A 214 -8.96 -1.32 -20.33
CA PRO A 214 -9.84 -1.55 -19.21
C PRO A 214 -11.16 -2.19 -19.61
N SER A 215 -11.55 -3.25 -18.90
CA SER A 215 -12.69 -4.11 -19.26
C SER A 215 -14.05 -3.39 -19.29
N TYR A 216 -14.20 -2.30 -18.53
CA TYR A 216 -15.44 -1.52 -18.43
C TYR A 216 -15.66 -0.50 -19.57
N ILE A 217 -14.74 -0.36 -20.53
CA ILE A 217 -14.88 0.56 -21.68
C ILE A 217 -15.74 -0.05 -22.81
N ASN A 218 -16.00 -1.36 -22.76
CA ASN A 218 -16.85 -2.07 -23.75
C ASN A 218 -18.33 -2.23 -23.31
N GLN A 219 -18.77 -1.52 -22.27
CA GLN A 219 -20.16 -1.44 -21.82
C GLN A 219 -20.74 -0.05 -22.14
#